data_AF-A0A238U883-F1
#
_entry.id   AF-A0A238U883-F1
#
_cell.length_a   1.000
_cell.length_b   1.000
_cell.length_c   1.000
_cell.angle_alpha   90.00
_cell.angle_beta   90.00
_cell.angle_gamma   90.00
#
_symmetry.space_group_name_H-M   'P 1'
#
loop_
_entity.id
_entity.type
_entity.pdbx_description
1 polymer ?
#
loop_
_entity_poly.entity_id
_entity_poly.type
_entity_poly.pdbx_seq_one_letter_code
_entity_poly.pdbx_strand_id
1 'polypeptide(L)' 'MEKLQLHSFGQNDHLEYLKEKYNSLKKKIKSIVKMSEFEKKKELDTLTKEFNKEKKNSNKNLY' A
#
# COMPACT_ATOMS: atom_id res chain seq x y z
N MET A 1 35.02 12.50 -2.01
CA MET A 1 34.72 11.19 -1.39
C MET A 1 33.21 11.11 -1.18
N GLU A 2 32.47 10.86 -2.25
CA GLU A 2 31.03 10.60 -2.17
C GLU A 2 30.82 9.25 -1.50
N LYS A 3 30.21 9.25 -0.32
CA LYS A 3 29.73 8.03 0.32
C LYS A 3 28.54 7.55 -0.50
N LEU A 4 28.81 6.68 -1.46
CA LEU A 4 27.81 5.77 -2.03
C LEU A 4 27.26 4.92 -0.89
N GLN A 5 26.26 5.46 -0.21
CA GLN A 5 25.35 4.66 0.60
C GLN A 5 24.64 3.76 -0.40
N LEU A 6 25.17 2.55 -0.53
CA LEU A 6 24.55 1.39 -1.16
C LEU A 6 23.24 1.13 -0.43
N HIS A 7 22.26 1.95 -0.74
CA HIS A 7 20.91 1.73 -0.31
C HIS A 7 20.48 0.40 -0.90
N SER A 8 19.99 -0.47 -0.03
CA SER A 8 19.00 -1.47 -0.38
C SER A 8 17.68 -0.79 -0.82
N PHE A 9 17.75 0.16 -1.76
CA PHE A 9 16.71 1.11 -2.23
C PHE A 9 15.53 0.42 -2.93
N GLY A 10 15.60 -0.88 -3.22
CA GLY A 10 14.58 -1.55 -4.03
C GLY A 10 13.32 -1.97 -3.26
N GLN A 11 13.48 -2.51 -2.04
CA GLN A 11 12.38 -3.18 -1.33
C GLN A 11 11.74 -2.32 -0.25
N ASN A 12 12.54 -1.58 0.52
CA ASN A 12 12.02 -0.70 1.58
C ASN A 12 11.20 0.44 0.99
N ASP A 13 11.66 1.02 -0.12
CA ASP A 13 10.96 2.07 -0.86
C ASP A 13 9.63 1.58 -1.43
N HIS A 14 9.60 0.35 -1.96
CA HIS A 14 8.37 -0.24 -2.48
C HIS A 14 7.34 -0.52 -1.38
N LEU A 15 7.74 -1.11 -0.25
CA LEU A 15 6.83 -1.34 0.88
C LEU A 15 6.32 -0.04 1.49
N GLU A 16 7.16 0.99 1.54
CA GLU A 16 6.78 2.33 2.00
C GLU A 16 5.77 2.99 1.05
N TYR A 17 6.03 2.97 -0.25
CA TYR A 17 5.11 3.42 -1.29
C TYR A 17 3.75 2.71 -1.22
N LEU A 18 3.75 1.38 -1.05
CA LEU A 18 2.52 0.60 -0.89
C LEU A 18 1.72 1.03 0.34
N LYS A 19 2.41 1.30 1.45
CA LYS A 19 1.79 1.74 2.70
C LYS A 19 1.20 3.15 2.58
N GLU A 20 1.90 4.06 1.92
CA GLU A 20 1.40 5.40 1.63
C GLU A 20 0.17 5.37 0.71
N LYS A 21 0.24 4.58 -0.37
CA LYS A 21 -0.87 4.36 -1.30
C LYS A 21 -2.09 3.80 -0.58
N TYR A 22 -1.92 2.79 0.27
CA TYR A 22 -3.00 2.23 1.09
C TYR A 22 -3.62 3.29 2.02
N ASN A 23 -2.80 4.08 2.72
CA ASN A 23 -3.29 5.12 3.62
C ASN A 23 -4.05 6.23 2.87
N SER A 24 -3.57 6.63 1.70
CA SER A 24 -4.22 7.62 0.83
C SER A 24 -5.60 7.12 0.37
N LEU A 25 -5.68 5.88 -0.12
CA LEU A 25 -6.93 5.25 -0.56
C LEU A 25 -7.92 5.07 0.60
N LYS A 26 -7.43 4.63 1.77
CA LYS A 26 -8.25 4.53 2.99
C LYS A 26 -8.84 5.87 3.41
N LYS A 27 -8.06 6.96 3.35
CA LYS A 27 -8.54 8.32 3.63
C LYS A 27 -9.59 8.77 2.61
N LYS A 28 -9.36 8.50 1.32
CA LYS A 28 -10.33 8.79 0.25
C LYS A 28 -11.66 8.07 0.50
N ILE A 29 -11.65 6.76 0.72
CA ILE A 29 -12.87 5.97 0.97
C ILE A 29 -13.64 6.51 2.19
N LYS A 30 -12.94 6.83 3.28
CA LYS A 30 -13.58 7.43 4.47
C LYS A 30 -14.19 8.80 4.18
N SER A 31 -13.51 9.63 3.38
CA SER A 31 -13.94 10.98 3.02
C SER A 31 -15.08 11.04 2.01
N ILE A 32 -15.39 9.94 1.30
CA ILE A 32 -16.51 9.92 0.35
C ILE A 32 -17.82 10.00 1.14
N VAL A 33 -18.46 11.17 1.11
CA VAL A 33 -19.74 11.41 1.81
C VAL A 33 -20.89 10.61 1.18
N LYS A 34 -20.82 10.36 -0.14
CA LYS A 34 -21.86 9.67 -0.92
C LYS A 34 -21.90 8.15 -0.73
N MET A 35 -20.94 7.55 -0.03
CA MET A 35 -20.92 6.11 0.22
C MET A 35 -21.51 5.80 1.59
N SER A 36 -22.34 4.76 1.64
CA SER A 36 -22.81 4.19 2.91
C SER A 36 -21.65 3.54 3.67
N GLU A 37 -21.81 3.37 4.98
CA GLU A 37 -20.79 2.70 5.81
C GLU A 37 -20.52 1.26 5.34
N PHE A 38 -21.55 0.57 4.85
CA PHE A 38 -21.41 -0.77 4.28
C PHE A 38 -20.52 -0.78 3.04
N GLU A 39 -20.76 0.13 2.10
CA GLU A 39 -19.95 0.26 0.88
C GLU A 39 -18.52 0.66 1.23
N LYS A 40 -18.33 1.59 2.19
CA LYS A 40 -16.99 1.97 2.68
C LYS A 40 -16.26 0.78 3.28
N LYS A 41 -16.96 -0.06 4.05
CA LYS A 41 -16.39 -1.26 4.67
C LYS A 41 -15.99 -2.29 3.61
N LYS A 42 -16.83 -2.50 2.60
CA LYS A 42 -16.57 -3.41 1.48
C LYS A 42 -15.35 -2.95 0.67
N GLU A 43 -15.28 -1.67 0.33
CA GLU A 43 -14.12 -1.06 -0.37
C GLU A 43 -12.84 -1.16 0.46
N LEU A 44 -12.90 -0.92 1.77
CA LEU A 44 -11.75 -1.08 2.66
C LEU A 44 -11.26 -2.54 2.78
N ASP A 45 -12.19 -3.50 2.76
CA ASP A 45 -11.85 -4.93 2.77
C ASP A 45 -11.15 -5.35 1.47
N THR A 46 -11.68 -4.91 0.32
CA THR A 46 -11.05 -5.11 -1.00
C THR A 46 -9.66 -4.48 -1.03
N LEU A 47 -9.52 -3.22 -0.62
CA LEU A 47 -8.25 -2.50 -0.57
C LEU A 47 -7.22 -3.24 0.30
N THR A 48 -7.66 -3.80 1.44
CA THR A 48 -6.78 -4.54 2.35
C THR A 48 -6.35 -5.88 1.76
N LYS A 49 -7.25 -6.57 1.04
CA LYS A 49 -6.91 -7.80 0.30
C LYS A 49 -5.90 -7.54 -0.80
N GLU A 50 -6.09 -6.48 -1.59
CA GLU A 50 -5.14 -6.09 -2.65
C GLU A 50 -3.77 -5.72 -2.09
N PHE A 51 -3.72 -4.91 -1.03
CA PHE A 51 -2.46 -4.56 -0.36
C PHE A 51 -1.71 -5.81 0.13
N ASN A 52 -2.41 -6.76 0.75
CA ASN A 52 -1.80 -8.02 1.20
C ASN A 52 -1.32 -8.89 0.03
N LYS A 53 -2.05 -8.89 -1.10
CA LYS A 53 -1.65 -9.60 -2.31
C LYS A 53 -0.39 -8.97 -2.93
N GLU A 54 -0.34 -7.65 -3.04
CA GLU A 54 0.77 -6.89 -3.60
C GLU A 54 2.02 -7.01 -2.72
N LYS A 55 1.86 -6.97 -1.39
CA LYS A 55 2.93 -7.26 -0.42
C LYS A 55 3.47 -8.68 -0.55
N LYS A 56 2.59 -9.69 -0.67
CA LYS A 56 3.01 -11.09 -0.90
C LYS A 56 3.73 -11.25 -2.24
N ASN A 57 3.26 -10.58 -3.29
CA ASN A 57 3.88 -10.64 -4.61
C ASN A 57 5.27 -9.99 -4.62
N SER A 58 5.41 -8.85 -3.95
CA SER A 58 6.70 -8.19 -3.75
C SER A 58 7.71 -9.08 -3.04
N ASN A 59 7.26 -9.81 -2.01
CA ASN A 59 8.11 -10.79 -1.31
C ASN A 59 8.43 -12.03 -2.15
N LYS A 60 7.57 -12.40 -3.12
CA LYS A 60 7.74 -13.59 -3.95
C LYS A 60 8.66 -13.33 -5.15
N ASN A 61 8.77 -12.09 -5.60
CA ASN A 61 9.67 -11.68 -6.71
C ASN A 61 11.14 -11.48 -6.27
N LEU A 62 11.49 -11.97 -5.07
CA LEU A 62 12.82 -11.87 -4.46
C LEU A 62 13.49 -13.23 -4.23
N TYR A 63 12.85 -14.30 -4.68
CA TYR A 63 13.35 -15.68 -4.64
C TYR A 63 13.44 -16.24 -6.05
#